data_AF-A0A9W6ZNM4-F1
#
_entry.id   AF-A0A9W6ZNM4-F1
#
_cell.length_a   1.000
_cell.length_b   1.000
_cell.length_c   1.000
_cell.angle_alpha   90.00
_cell.angle_beta   90.00
_cell.angle_gamma   90.00
#
_symmetry.space_group_name_H-M   'P 1'
#
loop_
_entity.id
_entity.type
_entity.pdbx_description
1 polymer ?
#
loop_
_entity_poly.entity_id
_entity_poly.type
_entity_poly.pdbx_seq_one_letter_code
_entity_poly.pdbx_strand_id
1 'polypeptide(L)'
;MLTPYLDLDDYETLMLTLRKRDNRNYIVNLHPDSYINGEIYQGYIMDHREEKDILALGDDVEEMTVKLPFSNFMLTKEGRVSTHQRTMDGIVRLQNIGLLLADGREGDFDLEVIKIEAIGKFYQDEV
;
A
#
# COMPACT_ATOMS: atom_id res chain seq x y z
N MET A 1 4.47 24.46 13.19
CA MET A 1 3.51 23.42 13.62
C MET A 1 4.12 22.11 13.17
N LEU A 2 4.43 21.18 14.08
CA LEU A 2 4.95 19.86 13.67
C LEU A 2 3.78 19.08 13.07
N THR A 3 3.86 18.72 11.79
CA THR A 3 2.89 17.83 11.17
C THR A 3 3.04 16.47 11.83
N PRO A 4 1.96 15.85 12.35
CA PRO A 4 2.06 14.50 12.90
C PRO A 4 2.49 13.56 11.77
N TYR A 5 3.55 12.78 12.01
CA TYR A 5 3.99 11.70 11.13
C TYR A 5 3.81 10.37 11.85
N LEU A 6 3.61 9.31 11.06
CA LEU A 6 3.67 7.94 11.53
C LEU A 6 5.13 7.46 11.44
N ASP A 7 5.72 7.14 12.58
CA ASP A 7 7.07 6.59 12.67
C ASP A 7 7.03 5.07 12.53
N LEU A 8 7.66 4.55 11.48
CA LEU A 8 7.68 3.13 11.12
C LEU A 8 9.11 2.57 11.01
N ASP A 9 10.09 3.20 11.66
CA ASP A 9 11.50 2.83 11.57
C ASP A 9 11.78 1.37 11.99
N ASP A 10 10.99 0.82 12.90
CA ASP A 10 11.13 -0.57 13.41
C ASP A 10 10.33 -1.61 12.60
N TYR A 11 9.70 -1.18 11.50
CA TYR A 11 8.82 -2.00 10.69
C TYR A 11 9.39 -2.23 9.29
N GLU A 12 9.00 -3.33 8.64
CA GLU A 12 9.46 -3.69 7.30
C GLU A 12 8.32 -3.94 6.31
N THR A 13 7.10 -4.11 6.79
CA THR A 13 5.95 -4.47 5.97
C THR A 13 4.71 -3.71 6.41
N LEU A 14 3.99 -3.12 5.46
CA LEU A 14 2.61 -2.68 5.64
C LEU A 14 1.67 -3.84 5.33
N MET A 15 0.73 -4.10 6.23
CA MET A 15 -0.28 -5.14 6.06
C MET A 15 -1.67 -4.49 6.02
N LEU A 16 -2.46 -4.83 5.02
CA LEU A 16 -3.83 -4.36 4.87
C LEU A 16 -4.78 -5.55 4.86
N THR A 17 -5.79 -5.51 5.72
CA THR A 17 -6.93 -6.44 5.67
C THR A 17 -8.11 -5.71 5.05
N LEU A 18 -8.65 -6.29 3.99
CA LEU A 18 -9.59 -5.65 3.06
C LEU A 18 -10.73 -6.60 2.71
N ARG A 19 -11.89 -6.07 2.34
CA ARG A 19 -12.87 -6.78 1.50
C ARG A 19 -12.97 -6.08 0.16
N LYS A 20 -12.83 -6.85 -0.92
CA LYS A 20 -12.94 -6.39 -2.30
C LYS A 20 -14.09 -7.10 -2.98
N ARG A 21 -15.16 -6.35 -3.26
CA ARG A 21 -16.35 -6.82 -3.99
C ARG A 21 -16.29 -6.46 -5.47
N ASP A 22 -15.12 -6.06 -5.94
CA ASP A 22 -14.82 -5.75 -7.33
C ASP A 22 -13.58 -6.51 -7.83
N ASN A 23 -13.40 -6.52 -9.16
CA ASN A 23 -12.19 -7.00 -9.81
C ASN A 23 -11.31 -5.83 -10.27
N ARG A 24 -11.01 -4.88 -9.36
CA ARG A 24 -10.18 -3.71 -9.65
C ARG A 24 -8.84 -3.84 -8.94
N ASN A 25 -7.77 -3.34 -9.55
CA ASN A 25 -6.46 -3.25 -8.91
C ASN A 25 -6.29 -1.88 -8.27
N TYR A 26 -5.74 -1.86 -7.06
CA TYR A 26 -5.56 -0.63 -6.29
C TYR A 26 -4.08 -0.38 -6.04
N ILE A 27 -3.73 0.89 -5.88
CA ILE A 27 -2.39 1.36 -5.57
C ILE A 27 -2.39 1.92 -4.15
N VAL A 28 -1.44 1.50 -3.34
CA VAL A 28 -1.15 2.08 -2.02
C VAL A 28 -0.05 3.12 -2.19
N ASN A 29 -0.36 4.37 -1.88
CA ASN A 29 0.60 5.46 -1.89
C ASN A 29 1.08 5.74 -0.46
N LEU A 30 2.39 5.64 -0.23
CA LEU A 30 3.01 6.12 0.99
C LEU A 30 3.65 7.47 0.71
N HIS A 31 3.22 8.48 1.45
CA HIS A 31 3.76 9.83 1.36
C HIS A 31 4.80 10.01 2.46
N PRO A 32 6.10 9.92 2.13
CA PRO A 32 7.15 10.06 3.13
C PRO A 32 7.22 11.50 3.64
N ASP A 33 7.55 11.65 4.91
CA ASP A 33 8.02 12.91 5.47
C ASP A 33 9.47 13.14 5.01
N SER A 34 9.61 13.64 3.79
CA SER A 34 10.88 13.85 3.11
C SER A 34 11.08 15.33 2.78
N TYR A 35 12.33 15.78 2.79
CA TYR A 35 12.69 17.11 2.28
C TYR A 35 12.51 17.24 0.77
N ILE A 36 12.33 16.12 0.06
CA ILE A 36 12.13 16.09 -1.38
C ILE A 36 10.63 16.06 -1.67
N ASN A 37 10.10 17.22 -2.05
CA ASN A 37 8.70 17.35 -2.40
C ASN A 37 8.31 16.45 -3.59
N GLY A 38 7.09 15.91 -3.52
CA GLY A 38 6.45 15.17 -4.60
C GLY A 38 6.88 13.71 -4.72
N GLU A 39 7.68 13.20 -3.79
CA GLU A 39 8.00 11.77 -3.72
C GLU A 39 6.82 10.98 -3.15
N ILE A 40 6.50 9.86 -3.81
CA ILE A 40 5.47 8.92 -3.39
C ILE A 40 5.99 7.52 -3.64
N TYR A 41 5.90 6.67 -2.63
CA TYR A 41 6.19 5.24 -2.75
C TYR A 41 4.89 4.50 -3.07
N GLN A 42 4.88 3.74 -4.17
CA GLN A 42 3.69 3.05 -4.66
C GLN A 42 3.80 1.53 -4.52
N GLY A 43 2.87 0.94 -3.79
CA GLY A 43 2.65 -0.50 -3.68
C GLY A 43 1.34 -0.89 -4.38
N TYR A 44 1.15 -2.17 -4.68
CA TYR A 44 0.02 -2.64 -5.48
C TYR A 44 -0.78 -3.70 -4.75
N ILE A 45 -2.09 -3.47 -4.64
CA ILE A 45 -3.08 -4.46 -4.24
C ILE A 45 -3.63 -5.06 -5.52
N MET A 46 -3.18 -6.28 -5.83
CA MET A 46 -3.63 -7.01 -7.00
C MET A 46 -4.74 -7.98 -6.62
N ASP A 47 -5.77 -8.04 -7.45
CA ASP A 47 -6.81 -9.06 -7.38
C ASP A 47 -6.66 -9.99 -8.57
N HIS A 48 -6.46 -11.28 -8.30
CA HIS A 48 -6.28 -12.30 -9.33
C HIS A 48 -7.53 -13.16 -9.53
N ARG A 49 -8.62 -12.85 -8.82
CA ARG A 49 -9.91 -13.53 -9.02
C ARG A 49 -10.51 -13.07 -10.34
N GLU A 50 -11.34 -13.91 -10.97
CA GLU A 50 -12.12 -13.52 -12.14
C GLU A 50 -13.37 -12.73 -11.72
N GLU A 51 -13.85 -11.82 -12.57
CA GLU A 51 -15.00 -10.95 -12.24
C GLU A 51 -16.27 -11.77 -11.94
N LYS A 52 -16.49 -12.84 -12.71
CA LYS A 52 -17.60 -13.78 -12.50
C LYS A 52 -17.56 -14.43 -11.11
N ASP A 53 -16.37 -14.67 -10.55
CA ASP A 53 -16.21 -15.34 -9.26
C ASP A 53 -16.52 -14.36 -8.13
N ILE A 54 -16.16 -13.08 -8.30
CA ILE A 54 -16.48 -12.02 -7.35
C ILE A 54 -17.99 -11.73 -7.32
N LEU A 55 -18.62 -11.64 -8.50
CA LEU A 55 -20.07 -11.41 -8.59
C LEU A 55 -20.87 -12.59 -8.00
N ALA A 56 -20.35 -13.81 -8.10
CA ALA A 56 -20.99 -14.99 -7.52
C ALA A 56 -20.96 -15.01 -5.99
N LEU A 57 -20.02 -14.30 -5.35
CA LEU A 57 -19.93 -14.20 -3.89
C LEU A 57 -21.00 -13.26 -3.30
N GLY A 58 -21.45 -12.25 -4.06
CA GLY A 58 -22.42 -11.27 -3.57
C GLY A 58 -21.96 -10.62 -2.26
N ASP A 59 -22.74 -10.79 -1.19
CA ASP A 59 -22.42 -10.26 0.14
C ASP A 59 -21.41 -11.11 0.93
N ASP A 60 -21.11 -12.33 0.50
CA ASP A 60 -20.27 -13.29 1.20
C ASP A 60 -18.77 -13.16 0.84
N VAL A 61 -18.34 -11.98 0.39
CA VAL A 61 -16.92 -11.73 0.10
C VAL A 61 -16.08 -11.80 1.37
N GLU A 62 -15.19 -12.79 1.41
CA GLU A 62 -14.23 -12.98 2.50
C GLU A 62 -13.19 -11.85 2.59
N GLU A 63 -12.67 -11.66 3.79
CA GLU A 63 -11.55 -10.76 4.05
C GLU A 63 -10.27 -11.32 3.42
N MET A 64 -9.52 -10.44 2.76
CA MET A 64 -8.19 -10.76 2.26
C MET A 64 -7.15 -9.91 2.97
N THR A 65 -5.98 -10.51 3.21
CA THR A 65 -4.84 -9.79 3.77
C THR A 65 -3.74 -9.66 2.73
N VAL A 66 -3.37 -8.42 2.42
CA VAL A 66 -2.27 -8.08 1.53
C VAL A 66 -1.06 -7.67 2.38
N LYS A 67 0.09 -8.28 2.11
CA LYS A 67 1.37 -7.92 2.70
C LYS A 67 2.19 -7.14 1.68
N LEU A 68 2.55 -5.92 2.02
CA LEU A 68 3.37 -5.03 1.20
C LEU A 68 4.67 -4.71 1.93
N PRO A 69 5.73 -5.53 1.74
CA PRO A 69 7.07 -5.17 2.19
C PRO A 69 7.46 -3.80 1.67
N PHE A 70 8.07 -2.95 2.50
CA PHE A 70 8.48 -1.60 2.09
C PHE A 70 9.47 -1.62 0.92
N SER A 71 10.27 -2.68 0.80
CA SER A 71 11.18 -2.93 -0.32
C SER A 71 10.47 -3.19 -1.66
N ASN A 72 9.18 -3.55 -1.64
CA ASN A 72 8.38 -3.75 -2.85
C ASN A 72 7.73 -2.46 -3.37
N PHE A 73 7.85 -1.35 -2.64
CA PHE A 73 7.29 -0.08 -3.11
C PHE A 73 8.19 0.57 -4.14
N MET A 74 7.59 1.06 -5.22
CA MET A 74 8.29 1.78 -6.27
C MET A 74 8.27 3.28 -5.98
N LEU A 75 9.44 3.92 -6.01
CA LEU A 75 9.53 5.37 -5.85
C LEU A 75 9.07 6.06 -7.13
N THR A 76 8.10 6.97 -6.97
CA THR A 76 7.63 7.88 -8.00
C THR A 76 7.83 9.33 -7.56
N LYS A 77 7.97 10.21 -8.55
CA LYS A 77 8.07 11.65 -8.36
C LYS A 77 7.28 12.35 -9.45
N GLU A 78 6.39 13.27 -9.06
CA GLU A 78 5.55 14.03 -10.00
C GLU A 78 4.78 13.12 -10.99
N GLY A 79 4.29 11.98 -10.50
CA GLY A 79 3.53 11.01 -11.31
C GLY A 79 4.38 10.17 -12.28
N ARG A 80 5.71 10.22 -12.19
CA ARG A 80 6.61 9.39 -12.99
C ARG A 80 7.45 8.48 -12.10
N VAL A 81 7.76 7.28 -12.60
CA VAL A 81 8.73 6.40 -11.94
C VAL A 81 10.06 7.13 -11.82
N SER A 82 10.62 7.19 -10.62
CA SER A 82 11.91 7.84 -10.40
C SER A 82 13.01 7.05 -11.10
N THR A 83 13.91 7.75 -11.80
CA THR A 83 15.11 7.15 -12.39
C THR A 83 16.13 6.72 -11.33
N HIS A 84 16.05 7.31 -10.13
CA HIS A 84 16.86 6.97 -8.98
C HIS A 84 15.96 6.35 -7.93
N GLN A 85 15.89 5.03 -7.91
CA GLN A 85 15.18 4.30 -6.88
C GLN A 85 15.95 4.39 -5.58
N ARG A 86 15.26 4.74 -4.50
CA ARG A 86 15.76 4.63 -3.13
C ARG A 86 14.79 3.75 -2.40
N THR A 87 15.28 2.67 -1.84
CA THR A 87 14.43 1.77 -1.07
C THR A 87 13.95 2.46 0.21
N MET A 88 12.84 1.99 0.77
CA MET A 88 12.30 2.47 2.05
C MET A 88 12.95 1.77 3.25
N ASP A 89 14.06 1.06 3.04
CA ASP A 89 14.73 0.22 4.03
C ASP A 89 15.56 1.10 4.97
N GLY A 90 14.89 1.90 5.80
CA GLY A 90 15.54 2.90 6.65
C GLY A 90 14.56 3.61 7.57
N ILE A 91 14.76 4.92 7.74
CA ILE A 91 13.85 5.79 8.49
C ILE A 91 12.56 5.95 7.67
N VAL A 92 11.47 5.33 8.11
CA VAL A 92 10.17 5.39 7.45
C VAL A 92 9.26 6.27 8.29
N ARG A 93 9.24 7.55 7.95
CA ARG A 93 8.26 8.50 8.50
C ARG A 93 7.26 8.82 7.42
N LEU A 94 5.98 8.60 7.70
CA LEU A 94 4.90 8.84 6.75
C LEU A 94 4.02 10.00 7.21
N GLN A 95 3.71 10.91 6.30
CA GLN A 95 2.70 11.94 6.53
C GLN A 95 1.29 11.35 6.38
N ASN A 96 1.11 10.45 5.40
CA ASN A 96 -0.15 9.75 5.17
C ASN A 96 0.04 8.48 4.35
N ILE A 97 -1.00 7.64 4.37
CA ILE A 97 -1.17 6.46 3.51
C ILE A 97 -2.42 6.73 2.67
N GLY A 98 -2.29 6.65 1.35
CA GLY A 98 -3.37 6.83 0.39
C GLY A 98 -3.72 5.55 -0.36
N LEU A 99 -4.97 5.43 -0.78
CA LEU A 99 -5.43 4.41 -1.72
C LEU A 99 -5.86 5.09 -3.02
N LEU A 100 -5.42 4.52 -4.13
CA LEU A 100 -5.68 5.05 -5.46
C LEU A 100 -6.19 3.94 -6.38
N LEU A 101 -7.29 4.22 -7.07
CA LEU A 101 -7.76 3.43 -8.20
C LEU A 101 -7.40 4.19 -9.48
N ALA A 102 -6.48 3.63 -10.28
CA ALA A 102 -5.96 4.26 -11.49
C ALA A 102 -5.75 3.21 -12.61
N ASP A 103 -6.74 2.34 -12.79
CA ASP A 103 -6.68 1.24 -13.78
C ASP A 103 -7.27 1.61 -15.15
N GLY A 104 -7.72 2.85 -15.33
CA GLY A 104 -8.29 3.34 -16.58
C GLY A 104 -9.66 2.74 -16.93
N ARG A 105 -10.30 2.00 -16.02
CA ARG A 105 -11.65 1.44 -16.21
C ARG A 105 -12.69 2.40 -15.64
N GLU A 106 -13.75 2.65 -16.40
CA GLU A 106 -14.92 3.38 -15.90
C GLU A 106 -15.83 2.47 -15.08
N GLY A 107 -16.67 3.08 -14.25
CA GLY A 107 -17.67 2.39 -13.45
C GLY A 107 -17.29 2.19 -11.98
N ASP A 108 -18.18 1.51 -11.27
CA ASP A 108 -18.17 1.39 -9.82
C ASP A 108 -16.95 0.64 -9.28
N PHE A 109 -16.66 0.88 -8.01
CA PHE A 109 -15.62 0.25 -7.23
C PHE A 109 -16.15 -0.05 -5.83
N ASP A 110 -15.67 -1.12 -5.22
CA ASP A 110 -16.10 -1.55 -3.88
C ASP A 110 -14.91 -2.17 -3.13
N LEU A 111 -14.30 -1.32 -2.30
CA LEU A 111 -13.17 -1.64 -1.44
C LEU A 111 -13.48 -1.18 -0.01
N GLU A 112 -13.55 -2.13 0.91
CA GLU A 112 -13.64 -1.89 2.34
C GLU A 112 -12.26 -2.12 2.98
N VAL A 113 -11.75 -1.10 3.70
CA VAL A 113 -10.53 -1.23 4.51
C VAL A 113 -10.93 -1.59 5.93
N ILE A 114 -10.60 -2.79 6.36
CA ILE A 114 -10.92 -3.28 7.70
C ILE A 114 -9.82 -2.92 8.68
N LYS A 115 -8.56 -3.10 8.25
CA LYS A 115 -7.40 -2.91 9.11
C LYS A 115 -6.16 -2.52 8.31
N ILE A 116 -5.36 -1.62 8.89
CA ILE A 116 -4.01 -1.28 8.41
C ILE A 116 -3.06 -1.47 9.58
N GLU A 117 -2.00 -2.23 9.37
CA GLU A 117 -0.98 -2.55 10.38
C GLU A 117 0.42 -2.47 9.79
N ALA A 118 1.42 -2.27 10.65
CA ALA A 118 2.81 -2.44 10.30
C ALA A 118 3.38 -3.67 11.02
N ILE A 119 4.20 -4.46 10.32
CA ILE A 119 4.87 -5.66 10.86
C ILE A 119 6.35 -5.36 11.06
N GLY A 120 6.83 -5.65 12.28
CA GLY A 120 8.17 -5.34 12.74
C GLY A 120 9.27 -6.12 12.01
N LYS A 121 10.49 -5.57 12.01
CA LYS A 121 11.70 -6.27 11.54
C LYS A 121 11.99 -7.48 12.44
N PHE A 122 12.29 -8.63 11.85
CA PHE A 122 12.85 -9.76 12.61
C PHE A 122 14.36 -9.55 12.75
N TYR A 123 14.82 -9.15 13.94
CA TYR A 123 16.25 -9.20 14.26
C TYR A 123 16.63 -10.66 14.52
N GLN A 124 17.45 -11.26 13.65
CA GLN A 124 18.24 -12.41 14.06
C GLN A 124 19.34 -11.87 14.99
N ASP A 125 19.28 -12.25 16.26
CA ASP A 125 20.42 -12.06 17.16
C ASP A 125 21.62 -12.79 16.54
N GLU A 126 22.64 -12.04 16.12
CA GLU A 126 23.93 -12.63 15.76
C GLU A 126 24.52 -13.29 17.02
N VAL A 127 24.71 -14.61 16.94
CA VAL A 127 25.32 -15.45 18.00
C VAL A 127 26.84 -15.28 18.02
#